data_AF-W0RRA1-F1
#
_entry.id   AF-W0RRA1-F1
#
_cell.length_a   1.000
_cell.length_b   1.000
_cell.length_c   1.000
_cell.angle_alpha   90.00
_cell.angle_beta   90.00
_cell.angle_gamma   90.00
#
_symmetry.space_group_name_H-M   'P 1'
#
loop_
_entity.id
_entity.type
_entity.pdbx_description
1 polymer ?
#
loop_
_entity_poly.entity_id
_entity_poly.type
_entity_poly.pdbx_seq_one_letter_code
_entity_poly.pdbx_strand_id
1 'polypeptide(L)'
;MCRIRLVLAAGGIVLAACGGASAGDGPAAPRSAADIVALGHSAFVTSCAGCHASRDAFDVARFGFDDATIVRRAVKHVDSATARQIVAYVRWLQVPPIRRDTSLFQPGTTVLDDDRTFWRALTGTDGWPADLTPDKLRAIDPRTLSVPLRLPVWSSEADETDWMPERPLPAEILAGGVQQALDAYYAAPSDETMLRAVTTFQDAMRTRTDMCTGEIAFKKRPDDCFEAMRWMSAFTAVHLLRSGRPPASPPPALLDLWWDTGEAGVSRYFAHFPAEPTNVASAWMYLAYSFAPSRFDEPGGYLGQFLQSPQRNGSPVSYPRLATFTALRRMVDPGVPRDTGTAHTTHVFYDALLAMVRAPDAMKPDVARFTHDFLVRWLDTAGPLDDATRRAAADMVTRSYRDMPAALRDDLAARVAAAR
;
A
#
# COMPACT_ATOMS: atom_id res chain seq x y z
N MET A 1 35.85 27.73 -49.90
CA MET A 1 37.16 27.04 -49.98
C MET A 1 37.09 25.77 -49.15
N CYS A 2 37.16 24.61 -49.80
CA CYS A 2 36.99 23.29 -49.18
C CYS A 2 38.37 22.70 -48.84
N ARG A 3 38.64 22.39 -47.57
CA ARG A 3 39.83 21.63 -47.18
C ARG A 3 39.45 20.16 -47.06
N ILE A 4 39.85 19.37 -48.05
CA ILE A 4 39.76 17.90 -48.04
C ILE A 4 40.93 17.37 -47.19
N ARG A 5 40.64 16.58 -46.15
CA ARG A 5 41.62 15.66 -45.58
C ARG A 5 41.40 14.29 -46.22
N LEU A 6 42.37 13.87 -47.02
CA LEU A 6 42.41 12.56 -47.67
C LEU A 6 42.78 11.51 -46.60
N VAL A 7 41.93 10.50 -46.42
CA VAL A 7 42.31 9.25 -45.73
C VAL A 7 42.33 8.15 -46.78
N LEU A 8 43.52 7.62 -47.05
CA LEU A 8 43.71 6.40 -47.84
C LEU A 8 43.44 5.20 -46.93
N ALA A 9 42.35 4.48 -47.20
CA ALA A 9 42.20 3.09 -46.79
C ALA A 9 41.67 2.32 -48.00
N ALA A 10 42.36 1.23 -48.32
CA ALA A 10 42.19 0.44 -49.53
C ALA A 10 40.83 -0.27 -49.57
N GLY A 11 40.15 -0.16 -50.71
CA GLY A 11 39.05 -1.06 -51.11
C GLY A 11 37.65 -0.55 -50.79
N GLY A 12 37.05 0.19 -51.71
CA GLY A 12 35.60 0.45 -51.72
C GLY A 12 35.24 1.81 -52.30
N ILE A 13 34.47 1.81 -53.39
CA ILE A 13 33.88 3.00 -53.99
C ILE A 13 32.87 3.60 -53.00
N VAL A 14 33.13 4.80 -52.47
CA VAL A 14 32.11 5.61 -51.80
C VAL A 14 31.46 6.50 -52.86
N LEU A 15 30.20 6.23 -53.17
CA LEU A 15 29.34 7.18 -53.88
C LEU A 15 29.12 8.39 -52.98
N ALA A 16 29.86 9.46 -53.23
CA ALA A 16 29.62 10.77 -52.63
C ALA A 16 28.32 11.33 -53.24
N ALA A 17 27.22 11.22 -52.51
CA ALA A 17 26.01 11.97 -52.80
C ALA A 17 26.29 13.45 -52.51
N CYS A 18 26.45 14.24 -53.57
CA CYS A 18 26.25 15.69 -53.52
C CYS A 18 24.74 15.95 -53.34
N GLY A 19 24.24 15.78 -52.13
CA GLY A 19 22.91 16.26 -51.73
C GLY A 19 23.01 17.74 -51.42
N GLY A 20 22.40 18.56 -52.26
CA GLY A 20 22.51 20.02 -52.25
C GLY A 20 22.29 20.64 -50.87
N ALA A 21 23.05 21.69 -50.61
CA ALA A 21 22.69 22.69 -49.62
C ALA A 21 21.32 23.27 -49.99
N SER A 22 20.25 22.72 -49.42
CA SER A 22 19.01 23.47 -49.19
C SER A 22 19.36 24.52 -48.15
N ALA A 23 19.59 25.76 -48.57
CA ALA A 23 18.55 26.77 -48.65
C ALA A 23 17.88 26.97 -47.28
N GLY A 24 18.44 27.89 -46.50
CA GLY A 24 17.76 28.62 -45.43
C GLY A 24 17.25 27.79 -44.27
N ASP A 25 18.02 27.74 -43.18
CA ASP A 25 17.44 27.75 -41.84
C ASP A 25 16.71 29.10 -41.65
N GLY A 26 15.55 29.23 -42.30
CA GLY A 26 14.55 30.17 -41.83
C GLY A 26 14.18 29.77 -40.40
N PRO A 27 13.83 30.71 -39.52
CA PRO A 27 13.36 30.35 -38.19
C PRO A 27 12.24 29.32 -38.36
N ALA A 28 12.42 28.12 -37.79
CA ALA A 28 11.41 27.08 -37.84
C ALA A 28 10.06 27.70 -37.51
N ALA A 29 9.06 27.51 -38.37
CA ALA A 29 7.75 28.10 -38.19
C ALA A 29 7.29 27.83 -36.75
N PRO A 30 6.75 28.84 -36.04
CA PRO A 30 6.33 28.66 -34.66
C PRO A 30 5.35 27.48 -34.59
N ARG A 31 5.70 26.48 -33.78
CA ARG A 31 4.87 25.28 -33.62
C ARG A 31 3.49 25.66 -33.12
N SER A 32 2.45 25.00 -33.62
CA SER A 32 1.10 25.23 -33.10
C SER A 32 0.99 24.71 -31.67
N ALA A 33 0.00 25.22 -30.91
CA ALA A 33 -0.28 24.72 -29.57
C ALA A 33 -0.61 23.21 -29.58
N ALA A 34 -1.30 22.73 -30.62
CA ALA A 34 -1.61 21.31 -30.77
C ALA A 34 -0.34 20.46 -30.97
N ASP A 35 0.62 20.94 -31.76
CA ASP A 35 1.90 20.23 -31.96
C ASP A 35 2.70 20.16 -30.65
N ILE A 36 2.71 21.23 -29.87
CA ILE A 36 3.39 21.28 -28.56
C ILE A 36 2.77 20.26 -27.59
N VAL A 37 1.44 20.17 -27.55
CA VAL A 37 0.72 19.18 -26.73
C VAL A 37 1.02 17.75 -27.18
N ALA A 38 0.99 17.49 -28.49
CA ALA A 38 1.29 16.16 -29.04
C ALA A 38 2.73 15.72 -28.74
N LEU A 39 3.70 16.63 -28.87
CA LEU A 39 5.10 16.38 -28.48
C LEU A 39 5.22 16.13 -26.97
N GLY A 40 4.50 16.90 -26.15
CA GLY A 40 4.46 16.73 -24.70
C GLY A 40 3.91 15.38 -24.28
N HIS A 41 2.82 14.91 -24.91
CA HIS A 41 2.25 13.59 -24.68
C HIS A 41 3.26 12.49 -25.04
N SER A 42 3.85 12.56 -26.24
CA SER A 42 4.84 11.57 -26.68
C SER A 42 6.04 11.53 -25.75
N ALA A 43 6.57 12.69 -25.34
CA ALA A 43 7.68 12.76 -24.41
C ALA A 43 7.34 12.18 -23.04
N PHE A 44 6.13 12.44 -22.52
CA PHE A 44 5.69 11.86 -21.26
C PHE A 44 5.61 10.33 -21.35
N VAL A 45 4.98 9.80 -22.40
CA VAL A 45 4.85 8.34 -22.61
C VAL A 45 6.23 7.68 -22.74
N THR A 46 7.18 8.30 -23.44
CA THR A 46 8.51 7.72 -23.63
C THR A 46 9.39 7.81 -22.38
N SER A 47 9.34 8.92 -21.64
CA SER A 47 10.34 9.23 -20.60
C SER A 47 9.81 9.18 -19.18
N CYS A 48 8.49 9.23 -18.96
CA CYS A 48 7.88 9.32 -17.63
C CYS A 48 6.92 8.16 -17.33
N ALA A 49 6.22 7.61 -18.34
CA ALA A 49 5.23 6.55 -18.14
C ALA A 49 5.80 5.23 -17.57
N GLY A 50 7.13 5.04 -17.60
CA GLY A 50 7.78 3.91 -16.92
C GLY A 50 7.51 3.88 -15.42
N CYS A 51 7.55 5.04 -14.74
CA CYS A 51 7.28 5.15 -13.30
C CYS A 51 5.87 5.69 -13.00
N HIS A 52 5.23 6.35 -13.97
CA HIS A 52 3.85 6.82 -13.83
C HIS A 52 2.86 5.76 -14.32
N ALA A 53 2.30 4.99 -13.38
CA ALA A 53 1.31 3.95 -13.64
C ALA A 53 0.00 4.45 -14.29
N SER A 54 -0.23 5.77 -14.32
CA SER A 54 -1.31 6.39 -15.10
C SER A 54 -1.07 6.33 -16.61
N ARG A 55 0.21 6.23 -17.03
CA ARG A 55 0.76 6.29 -18.40
C ARG A 55 0.53 7.60 -19.15
N ASP A 56 -0.58 8.29 -18.91
CA ASP A 56 -1.04 9.46 -19.67
C ASP A 56 -0.88 10.80 -18.92
N ALA A 57 -0.16 10.83 -17.80
CA ALA A 57 0.02 11.98 -16.91
C ALA A 57 -1.24 12.43 -16.14
N PHE A 58 -2.31 11.61 -16.10
CA PHE A 58 -3.50 11.89 -15.31
C PHE A 58 -3.18 12.18 -13.85
N ASP A 59 -2.29 11.41 -13.24
CA ASP A 59 -1.90 11.58 -11.85
C ASP A 59 -1.17 12.92 -11.62
N VAL A 60 -0.28 13.31 -12.54
CA VAL A 60 0.37 14.63 -12.49
C VAL A 60 -0.65 15.76 -12.60
N ALA A 61 -1.61 15.67 -13.52
CA ALA A 61 -2.66 16.67 -13.67
C ALA A 61 -3.62 16.69 -12.45
N ARG A 62 -4.05 15.51 -12.00
CA ARG A 62 -5.02 15.32 -10.93
C ARG A 62 -4.52 15.86 -9.61
N PHE A 63 -3.26 15.62 -9.25
CA PHE A 63 -2.68 16.11 -7.99
C PHE A 63 -2.12 17.54 -8.07
N GLY A 64 -2.34 18.24 -9.20
CA GLY A 64 -2.15 19.68 -9.31
C GLY A 64 -0.71 20.13 -9.08
N PHE A 65 0.29 19.39 -9.59
CA PHE A 65 1.68 19.83 -9.51
C PHE A 65 1.86 21.14 -10.27
N ASP A 66 2.54 22.10 -9.65
CA ASP A 66 2.88 23.35 -10.32
C ASP A 66 3.87 23.11 -11.47
N ASP A 67 3.81 23.96 -12.50
CA ASP A 67 4.69 23.89 -13.68
C ASP A 67 6.18 23.80 -13.32
N ALA A 68 6.63 24.56 -12.32
CA ALA A 68 8.04 24.62 -11.96
C ALA A 68 8.49 23.29 -11.33
N THR A 69 7.62 22.64 -10.55
CA THR A 69 7.81 21.31 -10.00
C THR A 69 7.81 20.25 -11.09
N ILE A 70 6.87 20.32 -12.05
CA ILE A 70 6.86 19.41 -13.21
C ILE A 70 8.16 19.55 -14.00
N VAL A 71 8.58 20.78 -14.34
CA VAL A 71 9.84 21.03 -15.07
C VAL A 71 11.02 20.52 -14.27
N ARG A 72 11.16 20.88 -12.99
CA ARG A 72 12.28 20.46 -12.12
C ARG A 72 12.46 18.95 -12.11
N ARG A 73 11.36 18.19 -12.10
CA ARG A 73 11.39 16.73 -12.08
C ARG A 73 11.64 16.15 -13.48
N ALA A 74 10.95 16.67 -14.50
CA ALA A 74 11.09 16.19 -15.88
C ALA A 74 12.49 16.42 -16.46
N VAL A 75 13.20 17.50 -16.09
CA VAL A 75 14.54 17.79 -16.61
C VAL A 75 15.61 16.78 -16.19
N LYS A 76 15.29 15.87 -15.25
CA LYS A 76 16.14 14.71 -14.93
C LYS A 76 16.09 13.61 -16.01
N HIS A 77 15.10 13.67 -16.91
CA HIS A 77 14.81 12.63 -17.91
C HIS A 77 14.79 13.18 -19.35
N VAL A 78 14.49 14.47 -19.52
CA VAL A 78 14.40 15.15 -20.82
C VAL A 78 15.05 16.53 -20.77
N ASP A 79 15.28 17.17 -21.92
CA ASP A 79 15.76 18.55 -21.94
C ASP A 79 14.67 19.56 -21.48
N SER A 80 15.08 20.81 -21.21
CA SER A 80 14.17 21.85 -20.71
C SER A 80 13.06 22.28 -21.68
N ALA A 81 13.28 22.18 -23.00
CA ALA A 81 12.24 22.49 -23.98
C ALA A 81 11.17 21.38 -23.98
N THR A 82 11.61 20.13 -23.96
CA THR A 82 10.75 18.95 -23.86
C THR A 82 9.99 18.92 -22.53
N ALA A 83 10.62 19.28 -21.41
CA ALA A 83 9.94 19.41 -20.12
C ALA A 83 8.79 20.44 -20.16
N ARG A 84 8.96 21.56 -20.86
CA ARG A 84 7.88 22.56 -21.07
C ARG A 84 6.76 22.05 -21.97
N GLN A 85 7.06 21.19 -22.94
CA GLN A 85 6.04 20.52 -23.75
C GLN A 85 5.21 19.55 -22.88
N ILE A 86 5.85 18.79 -21.98
CA ILE A 86 5.14 17.94 -21.01
C ILE A 86 4.19 18.78 -20.14
N VAL A 87 4.63 19.94 -19.64
CA VAL A 87 3.74 20.87 -18.90
C VAL A 87 2.54 21.29 -19.73
N ALA A 88 2.74 21.64 -21.01
CA ALA A 88 1.65 22.01 -21.91
C ALA A 88 0.65 20.85 -22.09
N TYR A 89 1.14 19.62 -22.22
CA TYR A 89 0.30 18.42 -22.27
C TYR A 89 -0.49 18.19 -20.97
N VAL A 90 0.16 18.28 -19.80
CA VAL A 90 -0.51 18.13 -18.49
C VAL A 90 -1.65 19.15 -18.32
N ARG A 91 -1.43 20.41 -18.72
CA ARG A 91 -2.47 21.46 -18.69
C ARG A 91 -3.61 21.17 -19.66
N TRP A 92 -3.30 20.58 -20.81
CA TRP A 92 -4.30 20.24 -21.82
C TRP A 92 -5.27 19.13 -21.37
N LEU A 93 -4.87 18.24 -20.45
CA LEU A 93 -5.72 17.15 -19.96
C LEU A 93 -7.02 17.61 -19.27
N GLN A 94 -7.08 18.86 -18.79
CA GLN A 94 -8.27 19.46 -18.15
C GLN A 94 -8.89 18.60 -17.02
N VAL A 95 -8.07 17.80 -16.34
CA VAL A 95 -8.50 17.01 -15.18
C VAL A 95 -8.75 17.96 -14.01
N PRO A 96 -9.91 17.88 -13.33
CA PRO A 96 -10.14 18.69 -12.14
C PRO A 96 -9.03 18.43 -11.11
N PRO A 97 -8.28 19.44 -10.65
CA PRO A 97 -7.20 19.21 -9.72
C PRO A 97 -7.74 18.98 -8.30
N ILE A 98 -7.03 18.15 -7.53
CA ILE A 98 -7.06 18.10 -6.07
C ILE A 98 -5.74 18.65 -5.56
N ARG A 99 -5.72 19.11 -4.30
CA ARG A 99 -4.47 19.57 -3.70
C ARG A 99 -3.49 18.40 -3.63
N ARG A 100 -2.22 18.65 -3.94
CA ARG A 100 -1.15 17.64 -3.90
C ARG A 100 -1.03 16.94 -2.54
N ASP A 101 -1.27 17.68 -1.46
CA ASP A 101 -1.25 17.19 -0.08
C ASP A 101 -2.55 16.49 0.34
N THR A 102 -3.50 16.26 -0.59
CA THR A 102 -4.73 15.52 -0.30
C THR A 102 -4.39 14.04 -0.10
N SER A 103 -4.52 13.57 1.13
CA SER A 103 -4.43 12.15 1.44
C SER A 103 -5.77 11.45 1.17
N LEU A 104 -6.05 11.13 -0.09
CA LEU A 104 -7.34 10.59 -0.56
C LEU A 104 -7.75 9.28 0.13
N PHE A 105 -6.78 8.50 0.58
CA PHE A 105 -6.98 7.25 1.26
C PHE A 105 -6.83 7.36 2.78
N GLN A 106 -6.56 8.56 3.31
CA GLN A 106 -6.39 8.78 4.76
C GLN A 106 -7.71 8.59 5.50
N PRO A 107 -7.76 7.66 6.46
CA PRO A 107 -8.93 7.46 7.31
C PRO A 107 -9.24 8.70 8.13
N GLY A 108 -10.52 9.04 8.25
CA GLY A 108 -10.99 10.24 8.95
C GLY A 108 -10.50 11.56 8.38
N THR A 109 -9.87 11.57 7.19
CA THR A 109 -9.33 12.74 6.47
C THR A 109 -8.19 13.51 7.13
N THR A 110 -7.83 13.16 8.37
CA THR A 110 -6.76 13.82 9.13
C THR A 110 -5.83 12.81 9.78
N VAL A 111 -4.55 13.19 9.86
CA VAL A 111 -3.56 12.47 10.67
C VAL A 111 -3.59 13.06 12.07
N LEU A 112 -3.72 12.21 13.08
CA LEU A 112 -3.70 12.64 14.48
C LEU A 112 -2.28 12.79 14.99
N ASP A 113 -2.09 13.64 15.99
CA ASP A 113 -0.76 13.90 16.57
C ASP A 113 -0.21 12.68 17.34
N ASP A 114 -1.09 11.88 17.95
CA ASP A 114 -0.69 10.78 18.82
C ASP A 114 -1.78 9.70 19.03
N ASP A 115 -1.35 8.56 19.57
CA ASP A 115 -2.16 7.38 19.87
C ASP A 115 -3.22 7.56 20.96
N ARG A 116 -3.00 8.48 21.92
CA ARG A 116 -3.99 8.79 22.96
C ARG A 116 -5.12 9.63 22.38
N THR A 117 -4.80 10.57 21.49
CA THR A 117 -5.76 11.39 20.76
C THR A 117 -6.64 10.52 19.86
N PHE A 118 -6.07 9.50 19.21
CA PHE A 118 -6.83 8.47 18.52
C PHE A 118 -7.85 7.78 19.42
N TRP A 119 -7.42 7.27 20.57
CA TRP A 119 -8.30 6.52 21.45
C TRP A 119 -9.41 7.38 22.06
N ARG A 120 -9.11 8.64 22.39
CA ARG A 120 -10.14 9.61 22.80
C ARG A 120 -11.16 9.88 21.70
N ALA A 121 -10.70 10.04 20.45
CA ALA A 121 -11.60 10.23 19.32
C ALA A 121 -12.50 9.00 19.09
N LEU A 122 -11.94 7.80 19.29
CA LEU A 122 -12.67 6.54 19.15
C LEU A 122 -13.69 6.30 20.29
N THR A 123 -13.30 6.60 21.54
CA THR A 123 -14.02 6.11 22.73
C THR A 123 -14.60 7.20 23.62
N GLY A 124 -14.23 8.46 23.40
CA GLY A 124 -14.57 9.60 24.26
C GLY A 124 -13.76 9.68 25.56
N THR A 125 -12.83 8.74 25.82
CA THR A 125 -12.07 8.70 27.07
C THR A 125 -10.58 8.41 26.84
N ASP A 126 -9.73 8.72 27.82
CA ASP A 126 -8.30 8.38 27.82
C ASP A 126 -8.02 6.92 28.24
N GLY A 127 -8.97 6.31 28.95
CA GLY A 127 -8.90 4.96 29.51
C GLY A 127 -9.85 4.00 28.81
N TRP A 128 -10.17 2.89 29.46
CA TRP A 128 -11.14 1.94 28.91
C TRP A 128 -12.58 2.52 28.99
N PRO A 129 -13.31 2.62 27.87
CA PRO A 129 -14.73 3.00 27.89
C PRO A 129 -15.60 1.94 28.56
N ALA A 130 -16.32 2.32 29.63
CA ALA A 130 -17.16 1.41 30.42
C ALA A 130 -18.32 0.79 29.63
N ASP A 131 -18.74 1.42 28.53
CA ASP A 131 -19.87 1.03 27.71
C ASP A 131 -19.46 0.38 26.37
N LEU A 132 -18.18 0.01 26.20
CA LEU A 132 -17.70 -0.67 24.99
C LEU A 132 -18.26 -2.08 24.90
N THR A 133 -18.89 -2.38 23.78
CA THR A 133 -19.43 -3.70 23.47
C THR A 133 -18.83 -4.24 22.18
N PRO A 134 -18.87 -5.57 21.96
CA PRO A 134 -18.50 -6.16 20.67
C PRO A 134 -19.27 -5.54 19.50
N ASP A 135 -20.57 -5.27 19.68
CA ASP A 135 -21.42 -4.67 18.65
C ASP A 135 -20.97 -3.24 18.30
N LYS A 136 -20.61 -2.42 19.30
CA LYS A 136 -20.05 -1.09 19.08
C LYS A 136 -18.73 -1.16 18.32
N LEU A 137 -17.84 -2.08 18.70
CA LEU A 137 -16.57 -2.28 17.98
C LEU A 137 -16.81 -2.70 16.52
N ARG A 138 -17.72 -3.64 16.26
CA ARG A 138 -18.05 -4.06 14.88
C ARG A 138 -18.61 -2.92 14.03
N ALA A 139 -19.45 -2.08 14.62
CA ALA A 139 -20.12 -0.97 13.93
C ALA A 139 -19.15 0.14 13.49
N ILE A 140 -17.93 0.15 14.04
CA ILE A 140 -16.90 1.12 13.68
C ILE A 140 -16.33 0.77 12.29
N ASP A 141 -16.48 1.70 11.35
CA ASP A 141 -15.81 1.70 10.05
C ASP A 141 -14.41 2.33 10.20
N PRO A 142 -13.32 1.55 10.11
CA PRO A 142 -11.97 2.07 10.31
C PRO A 142 -11.56 3.17 9.33
N ARG A 143 -12.21 3.30 8.18
CA ARG A 143 -11.93 4.34 7.17
C ARG A 143 -12.44 5.71 7.60
N THR A 144 -13.40 5.74 8.53
CA THR A 144 -13.96 6.99 9.06
C THR A 144 -13.20 7.51 10.27
N LEU A 145 -12.31 6.71 10.85
CA LEU A 145 -11.52 7.06 12.02
C LEU A 145 -10.24 7.78 11.63
N SER A 146 -10.03 8.99 12.13
CA SER A 146 -8.71 9.62 12.06
C SER A 146 -7.72 8.78 12.85
N VAL A 147 -6.54 8.53 12.28
CA VAL A 147 -5.47 7.74 12.91
C VAL A 147 -4.19 8.54 12.96
N PRO A 148 -3.28 8.26 13.92
CA PRO A 148 -2.02 8.97 14.04
C PRO A 148 -0.98 8.47 13.03
N LEU A 149 -1.34 7.48 12.22
CA LEU A 149 -0.57 6.95 11.13
C LEU A 149 -0.85 7.71 9.83
N ARG A 150 0.19 8.29 9.23
CA ARG A 150 0.10 8.88 7.90
C ARG A 150 0.06 7.76 6.85
N LEU A 151 -0.99 7.74 6.04
CA LEU A 151 -1.09 6.84 4.90
C LEU A 151 -0.42 7.43 3.65
N PRO A 152 -0.16 6.62 2.61
CA PRO A 152 0.51 7.08 1.40
C PRO A 152 -0.09 8.32 0.76
N VAL A 153 0.78 9.29 0.47
CA VAL A 153 0.46 10.55 -0.23
C VAL A 153 1.08 10.54 -1.62
N TRP A 154 0.43 11.17 -2.59
CA TRP A 154 0.93 11.13 -3.96
C TRP A 154 2.20 11.98 -4.11
N SER A 155 3.30 11.33 -4.49
CA SER A 155 4.55 11.99 -4.88
C SER A 155 5.17 12.92 -3.83
N SER A 156 5.13 12.49 -2.56
CA SER A 156 5.86 13.12 -1.47
C SER A 156 7.37 12.91 -1.65
N GLU A 157 8.12 13.96 -1.97
CA GLU A 157 9.60 13.89 -2.07
C GLU A 157 10.29 13.68 -0.72
N ALA A 158 9.55 13.84 0.39
CA ALA A 158 10.10 13.83 1.73
C ALA A 158 9.88 12.51 2.48
N ASP A 159 9.14 11.56 1.91
CA ASP A 159 8.63 10.38 2.64
C ASP A 159 8.58 9.15 1.72
N GLU A 160 9.18 8.04 2.17
CA GLU A 160 9.19 6.76 1.46
C GLU A 160 7.80 6.08 1.43
N THR A 161 6.84 6.59 2.20
CA THR A 161 5.44 6.12 2.18
C THR A 161 4.66 6.65 0.96
N ASP A 162 5.29 7.28 -0.03
CA ASP A 162 4.58 7.88 -1.15
C ASP A 162 4.01 6.83 -2.15
N TRP A 163 3.02 7.17 -2.98
CA TRP A 163 2.44 6.24 -3.97
C TRP A 163 3.34 5.94 -5.18
N MET A 164 4.24 6.85 -5.54
CA MET A 164 5.03 6.82 -6.77
C MET A 164 6.23 5.89 -6.63
N PRO A 165 6.34 4.86 -7.48
CA PRO A 165 7.54 4.04 -7.53
C PRO A 165 8.73 4.86 -8.06
N GLU A 166 9.91 4.57 -7.56
CA GLU A 166 11.18 5.17 -8.00
C GLU A 166 11.70 4.53 -9.29
N ARG A 167 11.26 3.30 -9.58
CA ARG A 167 11.71 2.50 -10.72
C ARG A 167 10.53 2.00 -11.55
N PRO A 168 10.71 1.81 -12.86
CA PRO A 168 9.71 1.13 -13.68
C PRO A 168 9.58 -0.34 -13.28
N LEU A 169 8.48 -0.97 -13.68
CA LEU A 169 8.34 -2.41 -13.55
C LEU A 169 9.52 -3.13 -14.25
N PRO A 170 10.19 -4.07 -13.54
CA PRO A 170 11.26 -4.88 -14.12
C PRO A 170 10.85 -5.63 -15.39
N ALA A 171 11.74 -5.67 -16.39
CA ALA A 171 11.47 -6.30 -17.68
C ALA A 171 11.11 -7.79 -17.57
N GLU A 172 11.68 -8.49 -16.60
CA GLU A 172 11.37 -9.90 -16.29
C GLU A 172 9.90 -10.11 -15.87
N ILE A 173 9.30 -9.15 -15.16
CA ILE A 173 7.88 -9.17 -14.78
C ILE A 173 7.03 -8.87 -16.01
N LEU A 174 7.42 -7.85 -16.79
CA LEU A 174 6.71 -7.45 -18.01
C LEU A 174 6.62 -8.59 -19.04
N ALA A 175 7.69 -9.39 -19.18
CA ALA A 175 7.74 -10.56 -20.06
C ALA A 175 6.78 -11.69 -19.64
N GLY A 176 6.25 -11.66 -18.42
CA GLY A 176 5.26 -12.62 -17.90
C GLY A 176 3.84 -12.46 -18.45
N GLY A 177 3.62 -11.64 -19.48
CA GLY A 177 2.29 -11.28 -19.98
C GLY A 177 1.70 -10.04 -19.28
N VAL A 178 2.36 -9.52 -18.25
CA VAL A 178 1.96 -8.30 -17.53
C VAL A 178 1.88 -7.11 -18.48
N GLN A 179 2.85 -6.96 -19.40
CA GLN A 179 2.81 -5.89 -20.39
C GLN A 179 1.54 -5.94 -21.26
N GLN A 180 1.16 -7.12 -21.77
CA GLN A 180 -0.06 -7.29 -22.56
C GLN A 180 -1.32 -6.98 -21.74
N ALA A 181 -1.37 -7.38 -20.47
CA ALA A 181 -2.50 -7.09 -19.61
C ALA A 181 -2.62 -5.58 -19.31
N LEU A 182 -1.50 -4.90 -19.07
CA LEU A 182 -1.45 -3.45 -18.92
C LEU A 182 -1.87 -2.73 -20.21
N ASP A 183 -1.39 -3.17 -21.37
CA ASP A 183 -1.77 -2.58 -22.66
C ASP A 183 -3.28 -2.76 -22.94
N ALA A 184 -3.86 -3.91 -22.59
CA ALA A 184 -5.30 -4.13 -22.68
C ALA A 184 -6.08 -3.18 -21.74
N TYR A 185 -5.60 -2.97 -20.52
CA TYR A 185 -6.17 -1.98 -19.61
C TYR A 185 -6.09 -0.57 -20.18
N TYR A 186 -4.94 -0.14 -20.69
CA TYR A 186 -4.78 1.21 -21.23
C TYR A 186 -5.62 1.45 -22.50
N ALA A 187 -5.88 0.41 -23.27
CA ALA A 187 -6.78 0.48 -24.43
C ALA A 187 -8.26 0.57 -24.04
N ALA A 188 -8.68 -0.10 -22.96
CA ALA A 188 -10.07 -0.14 -22.50
C ALA A 188 -10.17 -0.21 -20.95
N PRO A 189 -9.94 0.91 -20.23
CA PRO A 189 -9.90 0.90 -18.76
C PRO A 189 -11.23 0.46 -18.14
N SER A 190 -11.19 -0.57 -17.31
CA SER A 190 -12.34 -1.12 -16.58
C SER A 190 -11.87 -1.93 -15.37
N ASP A 191 -12.77 -2.18 -14.42
CA ASP A 191 -12.48 -3.03 -13.25
C ASP A 191 -11.98 -4.41 -13.67
N GLU A 192 -12.56 -4.98 -14.75
CA GLU A 192 -12.16 -6.28 -15.28
C GLU A 192 -10.73 -6.28 -15.84
N THR A 193 -10.38 -5.30 -16.67
CA THR A 193 -9.04 -5.21 -17.26
C THR A 193 -7.98 -4.86 -16.21
N MET A 194 -8.33 -4.03 -15.22
CA MET A 194 -7.49 -3.74 -14.06
C MET A 194 -7.22 -5.02 -13.26
N LEU A 195 -8.27 -5.76 -12.90
CA LEU A 195 -8.14 -7.02 -12.16
C LEU A 195 -7.27 -8.03 -12.90
N ARG A 196 -7.47 -8.17 -14.22
CA ARG A 196 -6.65 -9.06 -15.05
C ARG A 196 -5.17 -8.67 -15.02
N ALA A 197 -4.85 -7.38 -15.05
CA ALA A 197 -3.47 -6.91 -14.94
C ALA A 197 -2.87 -7.22 -13.56
N VAL A 198 -3.62 -6.98 -12.48
CA VAL A 198 -3.19 -7.28 -11.10
C VAL A 198 -2.96 -8.77 -10.89
N THR A 199 -3.90 -9.64 -11.32
CA THR A 199 -3.76 -11.09 -11.14
C THR A 199 -2.60 -11.64 -11.96
N THR A 200 -2.44 -11.17 -13.20
CA THR A 200 -1.31 -11.57 -14.07
C THR A 200 0.03 -11.14 -13.46
N PHE A 201 0.08 -9.95 -12.86
CA PHE A 201 1.24 -9.48 -12.11
C PHE A 201 1.54 -10.39 -10.91
N GLN A 202 0.54 -10.66 -10.06
CA GLN A 202 0.71 -11.53 -8.89
C GLN A 202 1.20 -12.94 -9.28
N ASP A 203 0.68 -13.50 -10.37
CA ASP A 203 1.12 -14.79 -10.91
C ASP A 203 2.57 -14.73 -11.41
N ALA A 204 2.95 -13.66 -12.12
CA ALA A 204 4.33 -13.45 -12.58
C ALA A 204 5.30 -13.33 -11.40
N MET A 205 4.92 -12.59 -10.35
CA MET A 205 5.71 -12.45 -9.13
C MET A 205 5.96 -13.80 -8.43
N ARG A 206 4.96 -14.70 -8.41
CA ARG A 206 5.07 -16.03 -7.77
C ARG A 206 5.85 -17.05 -8.60
N THR A 207 5.69 -17.02 -9.93
CA THR A 207 6.09 -18.15 -10.79
C THR A 207 7.34 -17.88 -11.63
N ARG A 208 7.67 -16.61 -11.90
CA ARG A 208 8.67 -16.26 -12.91
C ARG A 208 9.84 -15.45 -12.41
N THR A 209 9.69 -14.84 -11.24
CA THR A 209 10.77 -14.09 -10.61
C THR A 209 11.11 -14.73 -9.28
N ASP A 210 12.39 -14.73 -8.93
CA ASP A 210 12.78 -15.02 -7.56
C ASP A 210 12.84 -13.75 -6.69
N MET A 211 12.42 -12.61 -7.27
CA MET A 211 12.50 -11.27 -6.70
C MET A 211 11.80 -11.15 -5.35
N CYS A 212 10.55 -11.60 -5.28
CA CYS A 212 9.75 -11.67 -4.05
C CYS A 212 9.71 -13.09 -3.45
N THR A 213 10.64 -13.98 -3.82
CA THR A 213 10.77 -15.30 -3.18
C THR A 213 11.65 -15.24 -1.94
N GLY A 214 11.35 -16.08 -0.95
CA GLY A 214 11.96 -16.05 0.38
C GLY A 214 10.94 -15.75 1.48
N GLU A 215 11.34 -15.98 2.74
CA GLU A 215 10.57 -15.55 3.91
C GLU A 215 10.32 -14.04 3.86
N ILE A 216 9.25 -13.58 4.51
CA ILE A 216 8.80 -12.18 4.41
C ILE A 216 9.91 -11.17 4.77
N ALA A 217 10.83 -11.52 5.67
CA ALA A 217 11.96 -10.65 6.04
C ALA A 217 13.19 -10.76 5.11
N PHE A 218 13.25 -11.75 4.22
CA PHE A 218 14.46 -12.15 3.49
C PHE A 218 14.19 -12.41 2.01
N LYS A 219 13.46 -11.51 1.37
CA LYS A 219 13.28 -11.54 -0.09
C LYS A 219 14.63 -11.39 -0.78
N LYS A 220 14.86 -12.15 -1.84
CA LYS A 220 16.16 -12.16 -2.54
C LYS A 220 16.52 -10.82 -3.17
N ARG A 221 15.53 -10.07 -3.68
CA ARG A 221 15.71 -8.75 -4.30
C ARG A 221 14.68 -7.77 -3.72
N PRO A 222 14.90 -7.31 -2.48
CA PRO A 222 13.85 -6.69 -1.69
C PRO A 222 13.50 -5.27 -2.15
N ASP A 223 14.48 -4.49 -2.64
CA ASP A 223 14.22 -3.21 -3.33
C ASP A 223 13.33 -3.38 -4.56
N ASP A 224 13.70 -4.29 -5.46
CA ASP A 224 12.96 -4.51 -6.71
C ASP A 224 11.55 -5.07 -6.43
N CYS A 225 11.43 -5.95 -5.43
CA CYS A 225 10.15 -6.48 -4.96
C CYS A 225 9.24 -5.36 -4.47
N PHE A 226 9.74 -4.49 -3.59
CA PHE A 226 8.97 -3.37 -3.05
C PHE A 226 8.55 -2.38 -4.14
N GLU A 227 9.47 -1.95 -5.01
CA GLU A 227 9.16 -1.00 -6.08
C GLU A 227 8.16 -1.59 -7.10
N ALA A 228 8.24 -2.89 -7.41
CA ALA A 228 7.26 -3.54 -8.28
C ALA A 228 5.86 -3.60 -7.65
N MET A 229 5.77 -3.97 -6.36
CA MET A 229 4.51 -3.97 -5.62
C MET A 229 3.92 -2.56 -5.52
N ARG A 230 4.74 -1.57 -5.17
CA ARG A 230 4.37 -0.15 -5.09
C ARG A 230 3.88 0.38 -6.43
N TRP A 231 4.54 0.02 -7.54
CA TRP A 231 4.09 0.39 -8.89
C TRP A 231 2.68 -0.14 -9.18
N MET A 232 2.42 -1.42 -8.90
CA MET A 232 1.10 -2.01 -9.14
C MET A 232 0.04 -1.47 -8.16
N SER A 233 0.45 -1.12 -6.94
CA SER A 233 -0.40 -0.42 -5.98
C SER A 233 -0.78 0.98 -6.47
N ALA A 234 0.17 1.73 -7.05
CA ALA A 234 -0.11 3.02 -7.67
C ALA A 234 -1.07 2.88 -8.87
N PHE A 235 -0.85 1.88 -9.72
CA PHE A 235 -1.72 1.55 -10.85
C PHE A 235 -3.18 1.35 -10.39
N THR A 236 -3.39 0.52 -9.38
CA THR A 236 -4.72 0.24 -8.85
C THR A 236 -5.34 1.48 -8.20
N ALA A 237 -4.58 2.28 -7.46
CA ALA A 237 -5.07 3.53 -6.89
C ALA A 237 -5.48 4.54 -7.97
N VAL A 238 -4.67 4.74 -9.02
CA VAL A 238 -5.03 5.60 -10.17
C VAL A 238 -6.34 5.15 -10.79
N HIS A 239 -6.52 3.84 -10.98
CA HIS A 239 -7.78 3.30 -11.50
C HIS A 239 -8.98 3.69 -10.63
N LEU A 240 -8.90 3.48 -9.30
CA LEU A 240 -9.96 3.88 -8.37
C LEU A 240 -10.26 5.38 -8.43
N LEU A 241 -9.23 6.23 -8.61
CA LEU A 241 -9.40 7.67 -8.73
C LEU A 241 -10.10 8.09 -10.03
N ARG A 242 -9.83 7.40 -11.14
CA ARG A 242 -10.52 7.63 -12.42
C ARG A 242 -11.98 7.21 -12.37
N SER A 243 -12.29 6.15 -11.62
CA SER A 243 -13.66 5.67 -11.41
C SER A 243 -14.49 6.56 -10.47
N GLY A 244 -13.91 7.65 -9.93
CA GLY A 244 -14.65 8.74 -9.28
C GLY A 244 -14.70 8.71 -7.76
N ARG A 245 -14.12 7.70 -7.09
CA ARG A 245 -13.80 7.62 -5.65
C ARG A 245 -13.27 6.19 -5.34
N PRO A 246 -12.49 5.99 -4.26
CA PRO A 246 -12.27 4.64 -3.76
C PRO A 246 -13.64 3.99 -3.43
N PRO A 247 -13.91 2.77 -3.91
CA PRO A 247 -15.17 2.08 -3.69
C PRO A 247 -15.34 1.74 -2.21
N ALA A 248 -16.60 1.54 -1.81
CA ALA A 248 -16.90 1.11 -0.44
C ALA A 248 -16.25 -0.23 -0.08
N SER A 249 -16.04 -1.11 -1.07
CA SER A 249 -15.31 -2.37 -0.93
C SER A 249 -14.50 -2.63 -2.19
N PRO A 250 -13.20 -2.31 -2.22
CA PRO A 250 -12.34 -2.66 -3.33
C PRO A 250 -12.26 -4.18 -3.54
N PRO A 251 -11.90 -4.63 -4.75
CA PRO A 251 -11.72 -6.05 -5.00
C PRO A 251 -10.66 -6.69 -4.07
N PRO A 252 -10.89 -7.94 -3.62
CA PRO A 252 -9.95 -8.74 -2.83
C PRO A 252 -8.47 -8.65 -3.24
N ALA A 253 -8.17 -8.87 -4.53
CA ALA A 253 -6.79 -8.91 -5.04
C ALA A 253 -6.05 -7.58 -4.88
N LEU A 254 -6.77 -6.47 -4.90
CA LEU A 254 -6.23 -5.11 -4.75
C LEU A 254 -5.88 -4.84 -3.28
N LEU A 255 -6.70 -5.32 -2.35
CA LEU A 255 -6.41 -5.25 -0.92
C LEU A 255 -5.21 -6.13 -0.55
N ASP A 256 -5.10 -7.33 -1.14
CA ASP A 256 -3.92 -8.18 -0.97
C ASP A 256 -2.66 -7.49 -1.49
N LEU A 257 -2.73 -6.86 -2.66
CA LEU A 257 -1.60 -6.14 -3.23
C LEU A 257 -1.11 -4.99 -2.33
N TRP A 258 -2.02 -4.21 -1.74
CA TRP A 258 -1.65 -3.15 -0.81
C TRP A 258 -1.04 -3.70 0.48
N TRP A 259 -1.57 -4.80 1.00
CA TRP A 259 -0.99 -5.50 2.14
C TRP A 259 0.42 -6.03 1.83
N ASP A 260 0.58 -6.71 0.69
CA ASP A 260 1.85 -7.28 0.20
C ASP A 260 2.89 -6.19 -0.09
N THR A 261 2.46 -4.98 -0.47
CA THR A 261 3.36 -3.81 -0.59
C THR A 261 3.96 -3.45 0.77
N GLY A 262 3.17 -3.51 1.83
CA GLY A 262 3.65 -3.35 3.20
C GLY A 262 4.64 -4.46 3.58
N GLU A 263 4.34 -5.72 3.25
CA GLU A 263 5.24 -6.85 3.49
C GLU A 263 6.58 -6.71 2.75
N ALA A 264 6.54 -6.32 1.48
CA ALA A 264 7.75 -6.06 0.69
C ALA A 264 8.57 -4.89 1.28
N GLY A 265 7.91 -3.90 1.88
CA GLY A 265 8.54 -2.82 2.62
C GLY A 265 9.33 -3.32 3.83
N VAL A 266 8.81 -4.34 4.53
CA VAL A 266 9.51 -5.02 5.64
C VAL A 266 10.75 -5.74 5.14
N SER A 267 10.68 -6.41 3.98
CA SER A 267 11.83 -7.10 3.39
C SER A 267 12.93 -6.11 2.97
N ARG A 268 12.53 -5.01 2.30
CA ARG A 268 13.42 -3.91 1.90
C ARG A 268 14.11 -3.32 3.12
N TYR A 269 13.34 -3.11 4.17
CA TYR A 269 13.84 -2.66 5.46
C TYR A 269 14.97 -3.55 5.98
N PHE A 270 14.70 -4.84 6.24
CA PHE A 270 15.68 -5.75 6.84
C PHE A 270 16.97 -5.90 6.01
N ALA A 271 16.90 -5.69 4.71
CA ALA A 271 18.04 -5.80 3.81
C ALA A 271 18.97 -4.57 3.80
N HIS A 272 18.41 -3.36 3.88
CA HIS A 272 19.20 -2.12 3.70
C HIS A 272 19.52 -1.41 5.01
N PHE A 273 18.63 -1.52 6.00
CA PHE A 273 18.79 -0.84 7.27
C PHE A 273 18.33 -1.81 8.35
N PRO A 274 19.21 -2.47 9.10
CA PRO A 274 18.77 -3.27 10.25
C PRO A 274 18.18 -2.42 11.40
N ALA A 275 17.92 -1.12 11.20
CA ALA A 275 17.60 -0.15 12.25
C ALA A 275 16.50 0.92 11.97
N GLU A 276 15.89 1.07 10.77
CA GLU A 276 14.46 1.46 10.48
C GLU A 276 14.11 1.55 8.96
N PRO A 277 12.83 1.38 8.45
CA PRO A 277 11.53 1.91 8.93
C PRO A 277 10.30 0.93 8.97
N THR A 278 9.47 1.02 10.03
CA THR A 278 8.17 0.32 10.17
C THR A 278 6.95 1.11 9.68
N ASN A 279 7.12 2.40 9.36
CA ASN A 279 6.05 3.27 8.85
C ASN A 279 5.48 2.79 7.52
N VAL A 280 6.36 2.42 6.57
CA VAL A 280 5.93 1.93 5.26
C VAL A 280 5.04 0.70 5.43
N ALA A 281 5.53 -0.30 6.19
CA ALA A 281 4.76 -1.52 6.47
C ALA A 281 3.40 -1.21 7.11
N SER A 282 3.40 -0.46 8.22
CA SER A 282 2.16 -0.13 8.93
C SER A 282 1.20 0.72 8.08
N ALA A 283 1.67 1.70 7.32
CA ALA A 283 0.85 2.56 6.47
C ALA A 283 0.13 1.77 5.36
N TRP A 284 0.88 0.94 4.62
CA TRP A 284 0.32 0.11 3.55
C TRP A 284 -0.60 -1.01 4.07
N MET A 285 -0.21 -1.67 5.16
CA MET A 285 -1.06 -2.69 5.79
C MET A 285 -2.32 -2.09 6.42
N TYR A 286 -2.21 -0.93 7.08
CA TYR A 286 -3.37 -0.25 7.66
C TYR A 286 -4.32 0.26 6.58
N LEU A 287 -3.79 0.74 5.45
CA LEU A 287 -4.58 1.09 4.27
C LEU A 287 -5.47 -0.09 3.87
N ALA A 288 -4.87 -1.25 3.62
CA ALA A 288 -5.60 -2.46 3.23
C ALA A 288 -6.58 -2.93 4.33
N TYR A 289 -6.11 -2.99 5.58
CA TYR A 289 -6.90 -3.33 6.76
C TYR A 289 -8.14 -2.46 6.91
N SER A 290 -8.03 -1.16 6.66
CA SER A 290 -9.14 -0.22 6.87
C SER A 290 -10.35 -0.55 5.99
N PHE A 291 -10.14 -1.10 4.79
CA PHE A 291 -11.21 -1.55 3.89
C PHE A 291 -11.76 -2.93 4.24
N ALA A 292 -10.93 -3.83 4.77
CA ALA A 292 -11.36 -5.20 5.10
C ALA A 292 -10.64 -5.76 6.35
N PRO A 293 -11.07 -5.38 7.57
CA PRO A 293 -10.41 -5.77 8.83
C PRO A 293 -10.28 -7.29 9.05
N SER A 294 -11.23 -8.06 8.53
CA SER A 294 -11.30 -9.52 8.65
C SER A 294 -10.55 -10.27 7.55
N ARG A 295 -10.02 -9.59 6.51
CA ARG A 295 -9.43 -10.24 5.32
C ARG A 295 -8.07 -10.89 5.55
N PHE A 296 -7.19 -10.19 6.27
CA PHE A 296 -5.79 -10.60 6.45
C PHE A 296 -5.71 -11.70 7.52
N ASP A 297 -4.65 -12.48 7.65
CA ASP A 297 -4.67 -13.58 8.64
C ASP A 297 -4.33 -13.11 10.06
N GLU A 298 -3.46 -12.10 10.20
CA GLU A 298 -2.97 -11.64 11.51
C GLU A 298 -2.73 -10.11 11.61
N PRO A 299 -3.71 -9.23 11.37
CA PRO A 299 -3.48 -7.79 11.50
C PRO A 299 -3.17 -7.35 12.94
N GLY A 300 -3.66 -8.04 13.98
CA GLY A 300 -3.23 -7.77 15.35
C GLY A 300 -1.79 -8.23 15.64
N GLY A 301 -1.32 -9.23 14.90
CA GLY A 301 0.02 -9.82 15.03
C GLY A 301 1.03 -8.99 14.26
N TYR A 302 0.93 -9.06 12.93
CA TYR A 302 1.90 -8.50 11.99
C TYR A 302 1.81 -6.97 11.90
N LEU A 303 0.65 -6.42 11.51
CA LEU A 303 0.45 -4.96 11.51
C LEU A 303 0.61 -4.38 12.93
N GLY A 304 0.05 -5.04 13.95
CA GLY A 304 0.20 -4.64 15.35
C GLY A 304 1.66 -4.57 15.84
N GLN A 305 2.55 -5.44 15.33
CA GLN A 305 3.99 -5.35 15.63
C GLN A 305 4.59 -4.05 15.10
N PHE A 306 4.30 -3.70 13.84
CA PHE A 306 4.84 -2.48 13.23
C PHE A 306 4.26 -1.21 13.83
N LEU A 307 2.99 -1.25 14.27
CA LEU A 307 2.37 -0.16 15.01
C LEU A 307 3.02 0.06 16.39
N GLN A 308 3.57 -0.97 17.03
CA GLN A 308 4.18 -0.84 18.35
C GLN A 308 5.68 -0.57 18.34
N SER A 309 6.37 -0.84 17.24
CA SER A 309 7.81 -0.61 17.14
C SER A 309 8.14 0.89 17.24
N PRO A 310 9.04 1.32 18.15
CA PRO A 310 9.51 2.70 18.23
C PRO A 310 10.17 3.15 16.91
N GLN A 311 10.04 4.44 16.57
CA GLN A 311 10.65 5.03 15.37
C GLN A 311 11.81 6.00 15.73
N ARG A 312 13.05 5.68 15.38
CA ARG A 312 14.20 6.59 15.33
C ARG A 312 14.13 7.55 14.14
N ASN A 313 13.60 8.71 14.46
CA ASN A 313 14.26 10.01 14.18
C ASN A 313 13.94 11.00 15.30
N GLY A 314 13.97 10.52 16.55
CA GLY A 314 13.51 11.28 17.72
C GLY A 314 11.99 11.34 17.86
N SER A 315 11.24 10.53 17.10
CA SER A 315 9.78 10.41 17.21
C SER A 315 9.42 9.17 18.04
N PRO A 316 9.12 9.29 19.35
CA PRO A 316 8.90 8.15 20.26
C PRO A 316 7.56 7.43 20.02
N VAL A 317 7.01 7.49 18.82
CA VAL A 317 5.59 7.26 18.59
C VAL A 317 5.36 5.81 18.21
N SER A 318 5.13 4.99 19.22
CA SER A 318 4.39 3.73 19.08
C SER A 318 2.89 4.03 19.18
N TYR A 319 2.07 3.19 18.55
CA TYR A 319 0.62 3.28 18.53
C TYR A 319 -0.04 2.07 19.21
N PRO A 320 0.22 1.82 20.51
CA PRO A 320 -0.29 0.63 21.20
C PRO A 320 -1.83 0.59 21.24
N ARG A 321 -2.53 1.73 21.36
CA ARG A 321 -4.00 1.76 21.35
C ARG A 321 -4.54 1.50 19.95
N LEU A 322 -3.91 2.01 18.90
CA LEU A 322 -4.25 1.64 17.53
C LEU A 322 -4.03 0.14 17.29
N ALA A 323 -2.90 -0.42 17.73
CA ALA A 323 -2.63 -1.86 17.63
C ALA A 323 -3.62 -2.71 18.45
N THR A 324 -4.06 -2.21 19.61
CA THR A 324 -5.10 -2.85 20.41
C THR A 324 -6.45 -2.81 19.70
N PHE A 325 -6.79 -1.66 19.10
CA PHE A 325 -8.00 -1.51 18.31
C PHE A 325 -8.02 -2.45 17.11
N THR A 326 -6.92 -2.59 16.36
CA THR A 326 -6.88 -3.50 15.20
C THR A 326 -7.15 -4.95 15.57
N ALA A 327 -6.56 -5.42 16.68
CA ALA A 327 -6.80 -6.75 17.23
C ALA A 327 -8.25 -6.91 17.73
N LEU A 328 -8.75 -5.97 18.55
CA LEU A 328 -10.12 -6.02 19.08
C LEU A 328 -11.17 -5.97 17.97
N ARG A 329 -11.02 -5.07 17.00
CA ARG A 329 -11.98 -4.88 15.90
C ARG A 329 -12.08 -6.12 15.04
N ARG A 330 -10.98 -6.84 14.83
CA ARG A 330 -10.98 -8.12 14.13
C ARG A 330 -11.54 -9.25 14.98
N MET A 331 -11.12 -9.34 16.25
CA MET A 331 -11.60 -10.37 17.19
C MET A 331 -13.13 -10.44 17.22
N VAL A 332 -13.78 -9.27 17.23
CA VAL A 332 -15.24 -9.22 17.27
C VAL A 332 -15.89 -9.35 15.91
N ASP A 333 -15.16 -9.21 14.79
CA ASP A 333 -15.74 -9.29 13.44
C ASP A 333 -16.21 -10.72 13.16
N PRO A 334 -17.47 -10.97 12.76
CA PRO A 334 -17.96 -12.30 12.41
C PRO A 334 -17.45 -12.80 11.04
N GLY A 335 -16.35 -12.23 10.53
CA GLY A 335 -15.92 -12.25 9.13
C GLY A 335 -16.06 -13.58 8.39
N VAL A 336 -16.30 -13.48 7.08
CA VAL A 336 -16.50 -14.61 6.17
C VAL A 336 -15.36 -15.62 6.34
N PRO A 337 -15.65 -16.89 6.66
CA PRO A 337 -14.64 -17.94 6.66
C PRO A 337 -13.94 -17.92 5.30
N ARG A 338 -12.60 -17.91 5.27
CA ARG A 338 -11.92 -18.35 4.06
C ARG A 338 -12.46 -19.75 3.72
N ASP A 339 -12.54 -20.08 2.42
CA ASP A 339 -12.91 -21.40 1.89
C ASP A 339 -12.06 -22.58 2.46
N THR A 340 -11.05 -22.29 3.27
CA THR A 340 -10.42 -23.24 4.17
C THR A 340 -11.09 -23.16 5.55
N GLY A 341 -12.05 -24.03 5.83
CA GLY A 341 -12.91 -24.07 7.03
C GLY A 341 -12.25 -24.17 8.42
N THR A 342 -11.05 -23.62 8.62
CA THR A 342 -10.25 -23.61 9.85
C THR A 342 -9.76 -22.20 10.27
N ALA A 343 -9.95 -21.17 9.45
CA ALA A 343 -9.30 -19.87 9.67
C ALA A 343 -9.95 -19.00 10.77
N HIS A 344 -11.28 -18.86 10.80
CA HIS A 344 -11.88 -17.83 11.67
C HIS A 344 -11.90 -18.18 13.17
N THR A 345 -12.14 -19.45 13.52
CA THR A 345 -12.23 -19.91 14.92
C THR A 345 -10.87 -19.94 15.63
N THR A 346 -9.78 -20.17 14.89
CA THR A 346 -8.41 -20.05 15.43
C THR A 346 -8.05 -18.57 15.68
N HIS A 347 -8.50 -17.68 14.81
CA HIS A 347 -8.13 -16.26 14.87
C HIS A 347 -8.75 -15.53 16.06
N VAL A 348 -9.96 -15.87 16.51
CA VAL A 348 -10.61 -15.17 17.64
C VAL A 348 -9.78 -15.23 18.93
N PHE A 349 -9.19 -16.38 19.25
CA PHE A 349 -8.33 -16.56 20.43
C PHE A 349 -6.97 -15.87 20.24
N TYR A 350 -6.44 -15.91 19.02
CA TYR A 350 -5.17 -15.26 18.72
C TYR A 350 -5.29 -13.72 18.76
N ASP A 351 -6.35 -13.16 18.18
CA ASP A 351 -6.63 -11.73 18.24
C ASP A 351 -6.95 -11.26 19.66
N ALA A 352 -7.58 -12.09 20.49
CA ALA A 352 -7.76 -11.82 21.92
C ALA A 352 -6.42 -11.75 22.67
N LEU A 353 -5.51 -12.70 22.43
CA LEU A 353 -4.13 -12.66 22.95
C LEU A 353 -3.43 -11.37 22.51
N LEU A 354 -3.49 -11.06 21.22
CA LEU A 354 -2.84 -9.89 20.65
C LEU A 354 -3.42 -8.60 21.22
N ALA A 355 -4.73 -8.47 21.37
CA ALA A 355 -5.33 -7.30 22.01
C ALA A 355 -4.75 -7.07 23.42
N MET A 356 -4.59 -8.12 24.23
CA MET A 356 -4.00 -8.02 25.57
C MET A 356 -2.50 -7.68 25.55
N VAL A 357 -1.73 -8.34 24.68
CA VAL A 357 -0.29 -8.09 24.52
C VAL A 357 -0.03 -6.67 24.02
N ARG A 358 -0.90 -6.15 23.16
CA ARG A 358 -0.73 -4.84 22.53
C ARG A 358 -1.25 -3.67 23.39
N ALA A 359 -2.13 -3.95 24.35
CA ALA A 359 -2.73 -2.94 25.21
C ALA A 359 -1.71 -2.18 26.07
N PRO A 360 -1.87 -0.85 26.22
CA PRO A 360 -1.17 -0.11 27.27
C PRO A 360 -1.42 -0.75 28.64
N ASP A 361 -0.43 -0.73 29.53
CA ASP A 361 -0.51 -1.41 30.84
C ASP A 361 -1.75 -1.01 31.65
N ALA A 362 -2.11 0.27 31.62
CA ALA A 362 -3.30 0.79 32.31
C ALA A 362 -4.64 0.26 31.78
N MET A 363 -4.68 -0.24 30.53
CA MET A 363 -5.89 -0.79 29.89
C MET A 363 -5.93 -2.33 29.92
N LYS A 364 -4.81 -3.00 30.21
CA LYS A 364 -4.71 -4.46 30.18
C LYS A 364 -5.79 -5.17 31.01
N PRO A 365 -6.12 -4.75 32.26
CA PRO A 365 -7.15 -5.42 33.05
C PRO A 365 -8.53 -5.38 32.40
N ASP A 366 -8.88 -4.24 31.78
CA ASP A 366 -10.18 -4.06 31.14
C ASP A 366 -10.26 -4.77 29.79
N VAL A 367 -9.17 -4.74 29.01
CA VAL A 367 -9.04 -5.52 27.77
C VAL A 367 -9.18 -7.01 28.08
N ALA A 368 -8.49 -7.50 29.11
CA ALA A 368 -8.56 -8.89 29.54
C ALA A 368 -9.98 -9.31 29.97
N ARG A 369 -10.70 -8.42 30.67
CA ARG A 369 -12.11 -8.67 31.02
C ARG A 369 -13.01 -8.67 29.78
N PHE A 370 -12.82 -7.71 28.88
CA PHE A 370 -13.60 -7.62 27.65
C PHE A 370 -13.41 -8.86 26.75
N THR A 371 -12.16 -9.28 26.53
CA THR A 371 -11.84 -10.46 25.73
C THR A 371 -12.40 -11.72 26.39
N HIS A 372 -12.27 -11.87 27.71
CA HIS A 372 -12.90 -12.94 28.47
C HIS A 372 -14.40 -13.01 28.22
N ASP A 373 -15.13 -11.92 28.51
CA ASP A 373 -16.59 -11.90 28.44
C ASP A 373 -17.10 -12.11 27.01
N PHE A 374 -16.31 -11.71 26.01
CA PHE A 374 -16.58 -12.02 24.61
C PHE A 374 -16.38 -13.51 24.31
N LEU A 375 -15.23 -14.07 24.67
CA LEU A 375 -14.88 -15.47 24.39
C LEU A 375 -15.79 -16.46 25.13
N VAL A 376 -16.21 -16.16 26.36
CA VAL A 376 -17.19 -16.98 27.09
C VAL A 376 -18.50 -17.05 26.33
N ARG A 377 -19.05 -15.90 25.92
CA ARG A 377 -20.29 -15.85 25.11
C ARG A 377 -20.13 -16.54 23.76
N TRP A 378 -18.95 -16.40 23.15
CA TRP A 378 -18.64 -17.08 21.89
C TRP A 378 -18.60 -18.60 22.10
N LEU A 379 -17.90 -19.10 23.12
CA LEU A 379 -17.84 -20.53 23.44
C LEU A 379 -19.21 -21.12 23.77
N ASP A 380 -20.05 -20.37 24.50
CA ASP A 380 -21.41 -20.78 24.84
C ASP A 380 -22.32 -20.93 23.59
N THR A 381 -21.90 -20.39 22.44
CA THR A 381 -22.66 -20.41 21.18
C THR A 381 -21.96 -21.15 20.03
N ALA A 382 -20.65 -21.42 20.13
CA ALA A 382 -19.82 -21.97 19.04
C ALA A 382 -20.04 -23.46 18.74
N GLY A 383 -20.72 -24.21 19.62
CA GLY A 383 -20.79 -25.67 19.54
C GLY A 383 -19.45 -26.34 19.86
N PRO A 384 -19.28 -27.65 19.59
CA PRO A 384 -18.02 -28.36 19.83
C PRO A 384 -16.89 -27.77 18.98
N LEU A 385 -15.73 -27.55 19.61
CA LEU A 385 -14.56 -26.99 18.93
C LEU A 385 -13.75 -28.09 18.23
N ASP A 386 -13.28 -27.79 17.01
CA ASP A 386 -12.26 -28.62 16.38
C ASP A 386 -10.92 -28.59 17.15
N ASP A 387 -10.05 -29.54 16.85
CA ASP A 387 -8.77 -29.70 17.55
C ASP A 387 -7.83 -28.49 17.36
N ALA A 388 -7.91 -27.80 16.22
CA ALA A 388 -7.06 -26.64 15.94
C ALA A 388 -7.46 -25.44 16.81
N THR A 389 -8.76 -25.16 16.85
CA THR A 389 -9.39 -24.14 17.67
C THR A 389 -9.15 -24.41 19.16
N ARG A 390 -9.28 -25.67 19.57
CA ARG A 390 -9.01 -26.09 20.96
C ARG A 390 -7.55 -25.88 21.36
N ARG A 391 -6.60 -26.19 20.47
CA ARG A 391 -5.17 -25.90 20.70
C ARG A 391 -4.90 -24.40 20.78
N ALA A 392 -5.49 -23.59 19.91
CA ALA A 392 -5.35 -22.13 19.95
C ALA A 392 -5.94 -21.53 21.22
N ALA A 393 -7.12 -22.00 21.65
CA ALA A 393 -7.73 -21.59 22.90
C ALA A 393 -6.87 -21.97 24.11
N ALA A 394 -6.32 -23.19 24.14
CA ALA A 394 -5.41 -23.63 25.20
C ALA A 394 -4.07 -22.87 25.22
N ASP A 395 -3.49 -22.59 24.04
CA ASP A 395 -2.27 -21.79 23.91
C ASP A 395 -2.51 -20.35 24.38
N MET A 396 -3.64 -19.74 24.00
CA MET A 396 -4.06 -18.44 24.51
C MET A 396 -4.22 -18.48 26.04
N VAL A 397 -4.87 -19.51 26.60
CA VAL A 397 -5.01 -19.73 28.05
C VAL A 397 -3.66 -19.86 28.76
N THR A 398 -2.64 -20.38 28.07
CA THR A 398 -1.31 -20.57 28.64
C THR A 398 -0.43 -19.31 28.52
N ARG A 399 -0.46 -18.63 27.36
CA ARG A 399 0.44 -17.51 27.03
C ARG A 399 -0.04 -16.15 27.53
N SER A 400 -1.33 -15.86 27.43
CA SER A 400 -1.89 -14.52 27.70
C SER A 400 -2.03 -14.20 29.19
N TYR A 401 -1.88 -15.22 30.04
CA TYR A 401 -2.46 -15.24 31.37
C TYR A 401 -1.49 -15.05 32.52
N ARG A 402 -0.26 -14.63 32.23
CA ARG A 402 0.61 -14.08 33.27
C ARG A 402 0.01 -12.77 33.85
N ASP A 403 -0.66 -11.99 33.00
CA ASP A 403 -1.06 -10.61 33.34
C ASP A 403 -2.57 -10.45 33.63
N MET A 404 -3.34 -11.54 33.55
CA MET A 404 -4.80 -11.55 33.77
C MET A 404 -5.14 -12.12 35.15
N PRO A 405 -6.21 -11.64 35.82
CA PRO A 405 -6.64 -12.20 37.11
C PRO A 405 -6.88 -13.71 37.03
N ALA A 406 -6.33 -14.47 37.99
CA ALA A 406 -6.39 -15.94 38.01
C ALA A 406 -7.82 -16.49 37.88
N ALA A 407 -8.81 -15.81 38.46
CA ALA A 407 -10.20 -16.22 38.37
C ALA A 407 -10.74 -16.24 36.92
N LEU A 408 -10.41 -15.24 36.10
CA LEU A 408 -10.85 -15.19 34.69
C LEU A 408 -10.13 -16.25 33.85
N ARG A 409 -8.87 -16.55 34.18
CA ARG A 409 -8.10 -17.63 33.56
C ARG A 409 -8.72 -18.99 33.77
N ASP A 410 -9.00 -19.27 35.03
CA ASP A 410 -9.41 -20.60 35.43
C ASP A 410 -10.84 -20.87 34.94
N ASP A 411 -11.70 -19.84 34.86
CA ASP A 411 -13.03 -19.93 34.19
C ASP A 411 -12.90 -20.26 32.69
N LEU A 412 -12.10 -19.49 31.95
CA LEU A 412 -11.96 -19.73 30.52
C LEU A 412 -11.31 -21.08 30.23
N ALA A 413 -10.30 -21.49 31.01
CA ALA A 413 -9.67 -22.80 30.90
C ALA A 413 -10.69 -23.93 31.09
N ALA A 414 -11.56 -23.82 32.09
CA ALA A 414 -12.61 -24.80 32.35
C ALA A 414 -13.61 -24.90 31.19
N ARG A 415 -14.01 -23.77 30.61
CA ARG A 415 -14.94 -23.73 29.45
C ARG A 415 -14.32 -24.30 28.18
N VAL A 416 -13.07 -23.95 27.88
CA VAL A 416 -12.33 -24.54 26.75
C VAL A 416 -12.19 -26.06 26.92
N ALA A 417 -11.97 -26.54 28.14
CA ALA A 417 -11.92 -27.97 28.44
C ALA A 417 -13.29 -28.66 28.32
N ALA A 418 -14.40 -27.93 28.52
CA ALA A 418 -15.76 -28.42 28.43
C ALA A 418 -16.31 -28.43 26.99
N ALA A 419 -15.81 -27.58 26.09
CA ALA A 419 -16.23 -27.46 24.70
C ALA A 419 -15.72 -28.60 23.78
N ARG A 420 -15.67 -29.83 24.31
CA ARG A 420 -15.09 -31.02 23.68
C ARG A 420 -15.97 -31.70 22.65
#